data_AF-A0A820P862-F1
#
_entry.id   AF-A0A820P862-F1
#
_cell.length_a   1.000
_cell.length_b   1.000
_cell.length_c   1.000
_cell.angle_alpha   90.00
_cell.angle_beta   90.00
_cell.angle_gamma   90.00
#
_symmetry.space_group_name_H-M   'P 1'
#
loop_
_entity.id
_entity.type
_entity.pdbx_description
1 polymer ?
#
loop_
_entity_poly.entity_id
_entity_poly.type
_entity_poly.pdbx_seq_one_letter_code
_entity_poly.pdbx_strand_id
1 'polypeptide(L)'
;MKLSNKTLKGIVQSVSNRCGLGQRQMARRFHVHHSTISRNLRRRTSDLIRKRRRAVEMDNEDQEKGATKNCDKLYRKLLNDCDLILDDEKYFKLSGDN
;
A
#
# COMPACT_ATOMS: atom_id res chain seq x y z
N MET A 1 6.74 2.83 32.17
CA MET A 1 5.27 2.89 32.21
C MET A 1 4.69 1.75 31.38
N LYS A 2 3.90 0.85 31.97
CA LYS A 2 3.31 -0.32 31.30
C LYS A 2 1.96 0.09 30.70
N LEU A 3 1.76 -0.11 29.39
CA LEU A 3 0.50 0.25 28.74
C LEU A 3 -0.65 -0.64 29.21
N SER A 4 -1.85 -0.08 29.30
CA SER A 4 -3.05 -0.86 29.60
C SER A 4 -3.31 -1.89 28.49
N ASN A 5 -3.85 -3.06 28.86
CA ASN A 5 -4.22 -4.08 27.88
C ASN A 5 -5.25 -3.56 26.87
N LYS A 6 -6.14 -2.65 27.27
CA LYS A 6 -7.11 -1.99 26.37
C LYS A 6 -6.40 -1.16 25.30
N THR A 7 -5.42 -0.34 25.70
CA THR A 7 -4.62 0.46 24.77
C THR A 7 -3.83 -0.42 23.81
N LEU A 8 -3.26 -1.53 24.30
CA LEU A 8 -2.51 -2.47 23.48
C LEU A 8 -3.38 -3.17 22.43
N LYS A 9 -4.58 -3.62 22.80
CA LYS A 9 -5.56 -4.16 21.84
C LYS A 9 -5.95 -3.12 20.79
N GLY A 10 -6.17 -1.87 21.21
CA GLY A 10 -6.49 -0.77 20.30
C GLY A 10 -5.37 -0.45 19.29
N ILE A 11 -4.11 -0.53 19.71
CA ILE A 11 -2.94 -0.34 18.82
C ILE A 11 -2.91 -1.43 17.75
N VAL A 12 -3.07 -2.70 18.12
CA VAL A 12 -3.07 -3.82 17.19
C VAL A 12 -4.23 -3.70 16.19
N GLN A 13 -5.44 -3.44 16.69
CA GLN A 13 -6.63 -3.30 15.86
C GLN A 13 -6.56 -2.12 14.88
N SER A 14 -5.82 -1.06 15.24
CA SER A 14 -5.62 0.10 14.34
C SER A 14 -4.78 -0.24 13.11
N VAL A 15 -3.96 -1.30 13.18
CA VAL A 15 -3.09 -1.75 12.08
C VAL A 15 -3.70 -2.92 11.32
N SER A 16 -4.47 -3.79 11.98
CA SER A 16 -5.12 -4.95 11.35
C SER A 16 -6.05 -4.55 10.20
N ASN A 17 -6.67 -3.37 10.27
CA ASN A 17 -7.57 -2.87 9.23
C ASN A 17 -6.81 -2.32 8.00
N ARG A 18 -5.48 -2.45 7.94
CA ARG A 18 -4.61 -1.98 6.85
C ARG A 18 -4.81 -0.51 6.45
N CYS A 19 -5.41 0.30 7.33
CA CYS A 19 -5.51 1.73 7.13
C CYS A 19 -4.09 2.32 7.14
N GLY A 20 -3.78 3.19 6.16
CA GLY A 20 -2.48 3.82 5.96
C GLY A 20 -2.06 4.82 7.07
N LEU A 21 -2.37 4.52 8.32
CA LEU A 21 -2.04 5.31 9.50
C LEU A 21 -0.55 5.20 9.81
N GLY A 22 0.13 6.33 9.85
CA GLY A 22 1.53 6.39 10.26
C GLY A 22 1.72 6.14 11.76
N GLN A 23 2.87 5.58 12.15
CA GLN A 23 3.22 5.38 13.58
C GLN A 23 3.12 6.66 14.40
N ARG A 24 3.46 7.82 13.81
CA ARG A 24 3.36 9.14 14.46
C ARG A 24 1.90 9.57 14.71
N GLN A 25 0.97 9.22 13.82
CA GLN A 25 -0.44 9.53 14.00
C GLN A 25 -1.02 8.66 15.13
N MET A 26 -0.67 7.38 15.16
CA MET A 26 -1.09 6.48 16.25
C MET A 26 -0.48 6.88 17.60
N ALA A 27 0.78 7.30 17.61
CA ALA A 27 1.45 7.83 18.79
C ALA A 27 0.67 8.99 19.42
N ARG A 28 0.22 9.96 18.59
CA ARG A 28 -0.64 11.06 19.04
C ARG A 28 -1.98 10.56 19.58
N ARG A 29 -2.66 9.66 18.86
CA ARG A 29 -3.97 9.10 19.26
C ARG A 29 -3.94 8.38 20.60
N PHE A 30 -2.87 7.63 20.87
CA PHE A 30 -2.74 6.83 22.09
C PHE A 30 -1.91 7.52 23.18
N HIS A 31 -1.50 8.79 22.97
CA HIS A 31 -0.66 9.56 23.88
C HIS A 31 0.62 8.82 24.32
N VAL A 32 1.31 8.19 23.36
CA VAL A 32 2.56 7.47 23.58
C VAL A 32 3.61 7.90 22.58
N HIS A 33 4.87 7.66 22.91
CA HIS A 33 5.95 7.85 21.95
C HIS A 33 5.86 6.86 20.78
N HIS A 34 6.22 7.28 19.57
CA HIS A 34 6.15 6.46 18.36
C HIS A 34 6.99 5.17 18.45
N SER A 35 8.12 5.19 19.16
CA SER A 35 8.93 3.99 19.39
C SER A 35 8.20 2.93 20.23
N THR A 36 7.29 3.35 21.12
CA THR A 36 6.44 2.43 21.89
C THR A 36 5.43 1.73 21.00
N ILE A 37 4.87 2.42 20.00
CA ILE A 37 4.01 1.83 18.97
C ILE A 37 4.80 0.76 18.20
N SER A 38 5.96 1.13 17.64
CA SER A 38 6.81 0.24 16.85
C SER A 38 7.21 -1.03 17.63
N ARG A 39 7.65 -0.88 18.88
CA ARG A 39 8.05 -2.00 19.75
C ARG A 39 6.88 -2.94 20.06
N ASN A 40 5.68 -2.40 20.30
CA ASN A 40 4.52 -3.23 20.62
C ASN A 40 3.97 -3.94 19.39
N LEU A 41 3.94 -3.30 18.22
CA LEU A 41 3.53 -3.95 16.97
C LEU A 41 4.48 -5.09 16.63
N ARG A 42 5.80 -4.85 16.61
CA ARG A 42 6.80 -5.90 16.31
C ARG A 42 6.73 -7.11 17.23
N ARG A 43 6.28 -6.94 18.48
CA ARG A 43 6.13 -8.03 19.46
C ARG A 43 4.82 -8.79 19.36
N ARG A 44 3.78 -8.21 18.73
CA ARG A 44 2.39 -8.70 18.80
C ARG A 44 1.78 -8.99 17.44
N THR A 45 2.35 -8.48 16.36
CA THR A 45 1.88 -8.66 14.98
C THR A 45 3.07 -8.82 14.03
N SER A 46 2.81 -9.43 12.88
CA SER A 46 3.71 -9.42 11.71
C SER A 46 3.51 -8.18 10.84
N ASP A 47 2.52 -7.35 11.16
CA ASP A 47 2.13 -6.21 10.32
C ASP A 47 3.17 -5.08 10.38
N LEU A 48 3.67 -4.73 9.20
CA LEU A 48 4.54 -3.58 9.01
C LEU A 48 3.71 -2.42 8.48
N ILE A 49 3.71 -1.30 9.21
CA ILE A 49 3.16 -0.04 8.71
C ILE A 49 4.09 0.47 7.60
N ARG A 50 3.69 0.26 6.35
CA ARG A 50 4.39 0.77 5.17
C ARG A 50 3.66 2.01 4.64
N LYS A 51 4.42 2.98 4.12
CA LYS A 51 3.82 4.07 3.35
C LYS A 51 3.06 3.47 2.16
N ARG A 52 1.86 3.98 1.89
CA ARG A 52 1.09 3.58 0.70
C ARG A 52 1.92 3.93 -0.54
N ARG A 53 2.11 2.94 -1.43
CA ARG A 53 2.67 3.24 -2.75
C ARG A 53 1.61 3.96 -3.57
N ARG A 54 2.02 4.95 -4.36
CA ARG A 54 1.11 5.58 -5.32
C ARG A 54 0.72 4.50 -6.32
N ALA A 55 -0.58 4.23 -6.43
CA ALA A 55 -1.13 3.42 -7.50
C ALA A 55 -1.52 4.36 -8.64
N VAL A 56 -1.53 3.85 -9.87
CA VAL A 56 -2.22 4.54 -10.96
C VAL A 56 -3.70 4.60 -10.57
N GLU A 57 -4.27 5.80 -10.60
CA GLU A 57 -5.67 5.98 -10.26
C GLU A 57 -6.53 5.46 -11.41
N MET A 58 -7.56 4.68 -11.09
CA MET A 58 -8.66 4.38 -11.99
C MET A 58 -9.81 5.28 -11.56
N ASP A 59 -10.38 6.01 -12.51
CA ASP A 59 -11.39 7.03 -12.26
C ASP A 59 -12.77 6.42 -11.96
N ASN A 60 -13.03 5.19 -12.42
CA ASN A 60 -14.30 4.49 -12.21
C ASN A 60 -14.19 2.95 -12.23
N GLU A 61 -15.22 2.27 -11.73
CA GLU A 61 -15.30 0.79 -11.72
C GLU A 61 -15.30 0.17 -13.12
N ASP A 62 -15.78 0.90 -14.13
CA ASP A 62 -15.88 0.38 -15.50
C ASP A 62 -14.49 0.30 -16.15
N GLN A 63 -13.60 1.24 -15.85
CA GLN A 63 -12.18 1.18 -16.22
C GLN A 63 -11.49 -0.01 -15.58
N GLU A 64 -11.78 -0.30 -14.30
CA GLU A 64 -11.23 -1.48 -13.60
C GLU A 64 -11.71 -2.80 -14.23
N LYS A 65 -13.02 -2.91 -14.48
CA LYS A 65 -13.61 -4.07 -15.16
C LYS A 65 -13.07 -4.21 -16.59
N GLY A 66 -12.90 -3.09 -17.29
CA GLY A 66 -12.33 -3.03 -18.64
C GLY A 66 -10.87 -3.49 -18.68
N ALA A 67 -10.03 -2.97 -17.79
CA ALA A 67 -8.63 -3.35 -17.66
C ALA A 67 -8.49 -4.85 -17.39
N THR A 68 -9.25 -5.39 -16.44
CA THR A 68 -9.25 -6.82 -16.11
C THR A 68 -9.59 -7.68 -17.33
N LYS A 69 -10.69 -7.36 -18.03
CA LYS A 69 -11.11 -8.10 -19.23
C LYS A 69 -10.09 -8.00 -20.37
N ASN A 70 -9.47 -6.84 -20.55
CA ASN A 70 -8.47 -6.63 -21.61
C ASN A 70 -7.18 -7.39 -21.30
N CYS A 71 -6.73 -7.40 -20.04
CA CYS A 71 -5.60 -8.21 -19.59
C CYS A 71 -5.82 -9.70 -19.87
N ASP A 72 -7.01 -10.23 -19.55
CA ASP A 72 -7.35 -11.64 -19.82
C ASP A 72 -7.30 -11.97 -21.32
N LYS A 73 -7.82 -11.07 -22.16
CA LYS A 73 -7.76 -11.23 -23.62
C LYS A 73 -6.33 -11.19 -24.14
N LEU A 74 -5.53 -10.26 -23.64
CA LEU A 74 -4.12 -10.11 -24.03
C LEU A 74 -3.33 -11.35 -23.62
N TYR A 75 -3.48 -11.83 -22.38
CA TYR A 75 -2.85 -13.04 -21.89
C TYR A 75 -3.15 -14.25 -22.79
N ARG A 76 -4.43 -14.46 -23.14
CA ARG A 76 -4.83 -15.55 -24.04
C ARG A 76 -4.25 -15.42 -25.45
N LYS A 77 -4.06 -14.20 -25.95
CA LYS A 77 -3.41 -13.97 -27.25
C LYS A 77 -1.92 -14.31 -27.19
N LEU A 78 -1.23 -13.87 -26.14
CA LEU A 78 0.21 -14.12 -25.95
C LEU A 78 0.54 -15.60 -25.78
N LEU A 79 -0.38 -16.40 -25.22
CA LEU A 79 -0.23 -17.85 -25.11
C LEU A 79 -0.22 -18.59 -26.47
N ASN A 80 -0.67 -17.96 -27.56
CA ASN A 80 -0.72 -18.57 -28.88
C ASN A 80 0.49 -18.14 -29.75
N ASP A 81 1.68 -18.09 -29.16
CA ASP A 81 2.96 -17.74 -29.81
C ASP A 81 2.92 -16.46 -30.65
N CYS A 82 2.43 -15.38 -30.05
CA CYS A 82 2.40 -14.05 -30.66
C CYS A 82 3.53 -13.17 -30.11
N ASP A 83 4.30 -12.52 -30.98
CA ASP A 83 5.27 -11.52 -30.55
C ASP A 83 4.57 -10.20 -30.19
N LEU A 84 4.95 -9.64 -29.04
CA LEU A 84 4.44 -8.36 -28.55
C LEU A 84 5.54 -7.31 -28.60
N ILE A 85 5.35 -6.31 -29.47
CA ILE A 85 6.20 -5.12 -29.53
C ILE A 85 5.42 -3.97 -28.91
N LEU A 86 5.98 -3.34 -27.87
CA LEU A 86 5.41 -2.19 -27.18
C LEU A 86 6.35 -1.00 -27.30
N ASP A 87 5.77 0.17 -27.48
CA ASP A 87 6.46 1.45 -27.41
C ASP A 87 5.64 2.43 -26.57
N ASP A 88 6.33 3.34 -25.87
CA ASP A 88 5.69 4.37 -25.05
C ASP A 88 6.56 5.63 -25.03
N GLU A 89 5.92 6.80 -25.14
CA GLU A 89 6.61 8.07 -25.12
C GLU A 89 6.85 8.51 -23.67
N LYS A 90 8.10 8.46 -23.22
CA LYS A 90 8.48 8.98 -21.90
C LYS A 90 9.04 10.39 -22.01
N TYR A 91 8.29 11.37 -21.49
CA TYR A 91 8.80 12.73 -21.32
C TYR A 91 9.94 12.76 -20.29
N PHE A 92 11.09 13.34 -20.67
CA PHE A 92 12.17 13.66 -19.74
C PHE A 92 12.03 15.09 -19.23
N LYS A 93 12.48 15.34 -18.00
CA LYS A 93 12.57 16.69 -17.45
C LYS A 93 14.00 17.20 -17.59
N LEU A 94 14.16 18.50 -17.85
CA LEU A 94 15.47 19.16 -17.98
C LEU A 94 16.21 19.31 -16.63
N SER A 95 15.53 19.09 -15.50
CA SER A 95 16.13 19.00 -14.17
C SER A 95 16.52 17.54 -13.90
N GLY A 96 17.80 17.22 -13.96
CA GLY A 96 18.38 15.86 -13.97
C GLY A 96 18.27 15.04 -12.68
N ASP A 97 17.09 14.94 -12.09
CA ASP A 97 16.81 13.95 -11.05
C ASP A 97 15.98 12.81 -11.68
N ASN A 98 16.67 11.91 -12.39
CA ASN A 98 16.12 10.63 -12.87
C ASN A 98 16.27 9.54 -11.80
#